data_AF-A0A067GHI0-F1
#
_entry.id   AF-A0A067GHI0-F1
#
_cell.length_a   1.000
_cell.length_b   1.000
_cell.length_c   1.000
_cell.angle_alpha   90.00
_cell.angle_beta   90.00
_cell.angle_gamma   90.00
#
_symmetry.space_group_name_H-M   'P 1'
#
loop_
_entity.id
_entity.type
_entity.pdbx_description
1 polymer ?
#
loop_
_entity_poly.entity_id
_entity_poly.type
_entity_poly.pdbx_seq_one_letter_code
_entity_poly.pdbx_strand_id
1 'polypeptide(L)'
;MKGETVVIITKFQLFNHINSLFFNLGSGLSSSTAFVCSSTVALMAAFGVEVPKKEIAQLTCECEQFIGTQSGGMDQAISIMAKSGFAELIDFNPIRTTDVQLPAGGTFVVAHSLAESLKAITAASNYNNRVVECRLTAIVLAIKLGMKPQEAISKVKTLSDVEGLCVAFACKNGSSDPVFAVKEFLRKEPYTALDIEKITEEKLTSIFANSSSSLDVLNAAKQYKLHQRAAHVYSEAKRVHAFKDTVSSNLSEEDKLKKLGDLMNDSHHSCSVLYECSITSSARVHEILISMVTIARKPGHTPPPTTPPPIQSKTKFP
;
A
#
# COMPACT_ATOMS: atom_id res chain seq x y z
N MET A 1 -7.23 -12.05 17.63
CA MET A 1 -7.88 -11.79 16.34
C MET A 1 -6.78 -11.66 15.30
N LYS A 2 -6.71 -12.57 14.33
CA LYS A 2 -5.70 -12.53 13.26
C LYS A 2 -6.20 -11.56 12.20
N GLY A 3 -5.73 -10.32 12.24
CA GLY A 3 -5.94 -9.32 11.20
C GLY A 3 -4.65 -9.21 10.39
N GLU A 4 -4.60 -9.92 9.27
CA GLU A 4 -3.49 -9.83 8.32
C GLU A 4 -3.54 -8.44 7.67
N THR A 5 -2.62 -7.56 8.05
CA THR A 5 -2.61 -6.17 7.62
C THR A 5 -1.47 -5.98 6.61
N VAL A 6 -1.82 -5.73 5.36
CA VAL A 6 -0.86 -5.20 4.39
C VAL A 6 -0.72 -3.71 4.64
N VAL A 7 0.54 -3.31 4.69
CA VAL A 7 1.02 -1.93 4.71
C VAL A 7 0.35 -1.13 3.61
N ILE A 8 -0.54 -0.22 4.00
CA ILE A 8 -1.04 0.81 3.10
C ILE A 8 0.12 1.77 2.87
N ILE A 9 0.81 1.66 1.73
CA ILE A 9 1.44 2.85 1.16
C ILE A 9 0.26 3.75 0.83
N THR A 10 0.08 4.86 1.54
CA THR A 10 -1.08 5.75 1.41
C THR A 10 -1.16 6.32 -0.01
N LYS A 11 -1.83 5.58 -0.89
CA LYS A 11 -2.15 5.95 -2.26
C LYS A 11 -3.65 6.18 -2.26
N PHE A 12 -4.07 7.42 -2.01
CA PHE A 12 -5.48 7.78 -2.15
C PHE A 12 -5.80 7.88 -3.65
N GLN A 13 -6.60 6.95 -4.15
CA GLN A 13 -7.24 7.11 -5.46
C GLN A 13 -8.62 7.73 -5.28
N LEU A 14 -8.77 8.98 -5.73
CA LEU A 14 -10.08 9.63 -5.84
C LEU A 14 -10.63 9.33 -7.23
N PHE A 15 -11.68 8.49 -7.32
CA PHE A 15 -12.39 8.27 -8.57
C PHE A 15 -13.60 9.20 -8.65
N ASN A 16 -13.52 10.23 -9.50
CA ASN A 16 -14.69 10.94 -10.00
C ASN A 16 -14.79 10.73 -11.51
N HIS A 17 -15.82 9.98 -11.92
CA HIS A 17 -16.37 9.84 -13.27
C HIS A 17 -15.45 9.42 -14.42
N ILE A 18 -15.80 8.30 -15.04
CA ILE A 18 -15.32 7.84 -16.35
C ILE A 18 -15.88 8.80 -17.40
N ASN A 19 -15.15 9.87 -17.70
CA ASN A 19 -15.26 10.59 -18.97
C ASN A 19 -13.95 11.38 -19.19
N SER A 20 -13.21 10.98 -20.23
CA SER A 20 -11.89 11.46 -20.66
C SER A 20 -10.67 10.77 -20.02
N LEU A 21 -9.89 10.10 -20.87
CA LEU A 21 -8.55 9.58 -20.56
C LEU A 21 -7.58 10.73 -20.24
N PHE A 22 -7.60 11.23 -19.00
CA PHE A 22 -6.49 11.98 -18.41
C PHE A 22 -5.82 11.13 -17.34
N PHE A 23 -5.28 9.98 -17.74
CA PHE A 23 -4.41 9.20 -16.88
C PHE A 23 -3.00 9.78 -16.96
N ASN A 24 -2.57 10.54 -15.96
CA ASN A 24 -1.16 10.92 -15.84
C ASN A 24 -0.33 9.63 -15.62
N LEU A 25 0.38 9.19 -16.65
CA LEU A 25 1.30 8.05 -16.59
C LEU A 25 2.39 8.33 -15.56
N GLY A 26 2.77 7.32 -14.77
CA GLY A 26 3.83 7.46 -13.78
C GLY A 26 3.52 8.37 -12.59
N SER A 27 2.28 8.84 -12.40
CA SER A 27 1.90 9.83 -11.36
C SER A 27 1.70 9.29 -9.94
N GLY A 28 1.88 7.97 -9.74
CA GLY A 28 1.50 7.35 -8.46
C GLY A 28 -0.02 7.33 -8.22
N LEU A 29 -0.85 7.43 -9.25
CA LEU A 29 -2.32 7.29 -9.18
C LEU A 29 -2.85 6.02 -9.87
N SER A 30 -2.01 4.99 -10.00
CA SER A 30 -2.38 3.63 -10.49
C SER A 30 -3.09 3.59 -11.85
N SER A 31 -2.63 4.41 -12.80
CA SER A 31 -3.14 4.42 -14.17
C SER A 31 -2.97 3.08 -14.90
N SER A 32 -1.87 2.34 -14.63
CA SER A 32 -1.67 0.97 -15.14
C SER A 32 -2.77 0.03 -14.62
N THR A 33 -3.03 0.06 -13.33
CA THR A 33 -4.03 -0.77 -12.67
C THR A 33 -5.44 -0.47 -13.18
N ALA A 34 -5.78 0.80 -13.36
CA ALA A 34 -7.08 1.21 -13.91
C ALA A 34 -7.29 0.67 -15.33
N PHE A 35 -6.24 0.65 -16.16
CA PHE A 35 -6.28 0.08 -17.50
C PHE A 35 -6.49 -1.44 -17.47
N VAL A 36 -5.75 -2.16 -16.61
CA VAL A 36 -5.92 -3.61 -16.44
C VAL A 36 -7.33 -3.94 -15.96
N CYS A 37 -7.82 -3.25 -14.93
CA CYS A 37 -9.15 -3.47 -14.36
C CYS A 37 -10.27 -3.19 -15.37
N SER A 38 -10.21 -2.05 -16.07
CA SER A 38 -11.23 -1.70 -17.08
C SER A 38 -11.24 -2.66 -18.27
N SER A 39 -10.07 -3.09 -18.74
CA SER A 39 -9.95 -4.07 -19.83
C SER A 39 -10.54 -5.43 -19.45
N THR A 40 -10.26 -5.92 -18.23
CA THR A 40 -10.82 -7.17 -17.72
C THR A 40 -12.34 -7.10 -17.61
N VAL A 41 -12.88 -6.01 -17.03
CA VAL A 41 -14.34 -5.83 -16.88
C VAL A 41 -15.02 -5.73 -18.26
N ALA A 42 -14.42 -5.02 -19.21
CA ALA A 42 -14.94 -4.92 -20.57
C ALA A 42 -14.98 -6.29 -21.29
N LEU A 43 -13.93 -7.10 -21.13
CA LEU A 43 -13.85 -8.44 -21.72
C LEU A 43 -14.89 -9.38 -21.12
N MET A 44 -15.05 -9.36 -19.79
CA MET A 44 -16.07 -10.14 -19.09
C MET A 44 -17.48 -9.78 -19.56
N ALA A 45 -17.77 -8.48 -19.74
CA ALA A 45 -19.04 -8.02 -20.28
C ALA A 45 -19.26 -8.50 -21.73
N ALA A 46 -18.23 -8.46 -22.57
CA ALA A 46 -18.31 -8.93 -23.96
C ALA A 46 -18.58 -10.43 -24.08
N PHE A 47 -18.07 -11.24 -23.15
CA PHE A 47 -18.30 -12.69 -23.12
C PHE A 47 -19.48 -13.13 -22.25
N GLY A 48 -20.19 -12.19 -21.60
CA GLY A 48 -21.29 -12.52 -20.70
C GLY A 48 -20.87 -13.32 -19.46
N VAL A 49 -19.64 -13.11 -18.98
CA VAL A 49 -19.07 -13.82 -17.82
C VAL A 49 -19.24 -12.97 -16.57
N GLU A 50 -19.95 -13.50 -15.58
CA GLU A 50 -20.10 -12.87 -14.27
C GLU A 50 -19.18 -13.53 -13.25
N VAL A 51 -18.29 -12.74 -12.64
CA VAL A 51 -17.38 -13.19 -11.58
C VAL A 51 -17.50 -12.24 -10.39
N PRO A 52 -17.43 -12.74 -9.14
CA PRO A 52 -17.43 -11.89 -7.97
C PRO A 52 -16.33 -10.83 -8.01
N LYS A 53 -16.64 -9.59 -7.61
CA LYS A 53 -15.69 -8.46 -7.58
C LYS A 53 -14.34 -8.78 -6.91
N LYS A 54 -14.36 -9.56 -5.83
CA LYS A 54 -13.17 -10.03 -5.10
C LYS A 54 -12.23 -10.86 -5.98
N GLU A 55 -12.79 -11.69 -6.86
CA GLU A 55 -12.04 -12.56 -7.76
C GLU A 55 -11.50 -11.77 -8.95
N ILE A 56 -12.27 -10.76 -9.43
CA ILE A 56 -11.77 -9.82 -10.43
C ILE A 56 -10.55 -9.04 -9.89
N ALA A 57 -10.64 -8.52 -8.65
CA ALA A 57 -9.53 -7.80 -8.02
C ALA A 57 -8.27 -8.67 -7.84
N GLN A 58 -8.44 -9.95 -7.49
CA GLN A 58 -7.34 -10.90 -7.39
C GLN A 58 -6.74 -11.20 -8.78
N LEU A 59 -7.58 -11.49 -9.77
CA LEU A 59 -7.16 -11.77 -11.14
C LEU A 59 -6.38 -10.59 -11.73
N THR A 60 -6.88 -9.36 -11.60
CA THR A 60 -6.20 -8.18 -12.15
C THR A 60 -4.88 -7.88 -11.44
N CYS A 61 -4.73 -8.26 -10.17
CA CYS A 61 -3.47 -8.17 -9.43
C CYS A 61 -2.43 -9.12 -10.03
N GLU A 62 -2.81 -10.38 -10.22
CA GLU A 62 -1.96 -11.40 -10.87
C GLU A 62 -1.60 -10.98 -12.31
N CYS A 63 -2.57 -10.43 -13.06
CA CYS A 63 -2.32 -9.94 -14.40
C CYS A 63 -1.29 -8.80 -14.44
N GLU A 64 -1.36 -7.84 -13.51
CA GLU A 64 -0.42 -6.72 -13.48
C GLU A 64 1.01 -7.19 -13.16
N GLN A 65 1.17 -8.26 -12.39
CA GLN A 65 2.49 -8.83 -12.10
C GLN A 65 3.22 -9.39 -13.33
N PHE A 66 2.50 -9.75 -14.41
CA PHE A 66 3.13 -10.17 -15.67
C PHE A 66 3.95 -9.07 -16.34
N ILE A 67 3.74 -7.80 -16.00
CA ILE A 67 4.57 -6.69 -16.51
C ILE A 67 5.95 -6.61 -15.83
N GLY A 68 6.23 -7.51 -14.87
CA GLY A 68 7.50 -7.60 -14.13
C GLY A 68 7.53 -6.76 -12.85
N THR A 69 6.46 -6.02 -12.53
CA THR A 69 6.33 -5.31 -11.25
C THR A 69 5.64 -6.19 -10.23
N GLN A 70 6.28 -6.44 -9.08
CA GLN A 70 5.73 -7.30 -8.02
C GLN A 70 4.74 -6.52 -7.13
N SER A 71 3.69 -5.93 -7.73
CA SER A 71 2.71 -5.13 -7.01
C SER A 71 1.81 -5.96 -6.10
N GLY A 72 1.38 -5.34 -5.00
CA GLY A 72 0.27 -5.83 -4.18
C GLY A 72 -1.10 -5.58 -4.82
N GLY A 73 -2.17 -5.97 -4.12
CA GLY A 73 -3.55 -5.96 -4.63
C GLY A 73 -4.40 -4.72 -4.30
N MET A 74 -3.83 -3.70 -3.65
CA MET A 74 -4.59 -2.53 -3.16
C MET A 74 -5.23 -1.73 -4.29
N ASP A 75 -4.45 -1.40 -5.32
CA ASP A 75 -4.87 -0.56 -6.44
C ASP A 75 -6.03 -1.23 -7.22
N GLN A 76 -5.97 -2.55 -7.36
CA GLN A 76 -6.95 -3.37 -8.06
C GLN A 76 -8.23 -3.52 -7.23
N ALA A 77 -8.08 -3.82 -5.94
CA ALA A 77 -9.20 -3.96 -5.02
C ALA A 77 -10.01 -2.65 -4.95
N ILE A 78 -9.36 -1.49 -4.77
CA ILE A 78 -10.09 -0.22 -4.74
C ILE A 78 -10.72 0.11 -6.09
N SER A 79 -10.05 -0.16 -7.21
CA SER A 79 -10.60 0.13 -8.54
C SER A 79 -11.88 -0.67 -8.86
N ILE A 80 -12.03 -1.86 -8.29
CA ILE A 80 -13.16 -2.76 -8.55
C ILE A 80 -14.26 -2.66 -7.47
N MET A 81 -13.84 -2.48 -6.21
CA MET A 81 -14.71 -2.62 -5.05
C MET A 81 -15.12 -1.28 -4.41
N ALA A 82 -14.53 -0.15 -4.82
CA ALA A 82 -14.86 1.15 -4.24
C ALA A 82 -16.37 1.48 -4.31
N LYS A 83 -16.81 2.19 -3.27
CA LYS A 83 -18.16 2.71 -3.14
C LYS A 83 -18.16 4.23 -3.07
N SER A 84 -19.04 4.86 -3.85
CA SER A 84 -19.15 6.32 -3.86
C SER A 84 -19.47 6.87 -2.46
N GLY A 85 -18.74 7.90 -2.04
CA GLY A 85 -18.90 8.56 -0.75
C GLY A 85 -18.13 7.92 0.42
N PHE A 86 -17.43 6.80 0.20
CA PHE A 86 -16.66 6.10 1.21
C PHE A 86 -15.19 5.94 0.78
N ALA A 87 -14.28 5.99 1.75
CA ALA A 87 -13.00 5.33 1.63
C ALA A 87 -13.16 3.86 2.02
N GLU A 88 -12.19 3.00 1.69
CA GLU A 88 -12.25 1.58 2.03
C GLU A 88 -11.01 1.19 2.84
N LEU A 89 -11.21 0.48 3.95
CA LEU A 89 -10.16 -0.34 4.54
C LEU A 89 -10.12 -1.69 3.81
N ILE A 90 -8.99 -2.01 3.20
CA ILE A 90 -8.82 -3.23 2.40
C ILE A 90 -7.97 -4.22 3.20
N ASP A 91 -8.57 -5.35 3.58
CA ASP A 91 -7.86 -6.50 4.13
C ASP A 91 -7.48 -7.46 3.00
N PHE A 92 -6.42 -8.23 3.20
CA PHE A 92 -5.97 -9.28 2.28
C PHE A 92 -5.99 -10.64 2.98
N ASN A 93 -6.00 -11.73 2.19
CA ASN A 93 -5.99 -13.12 2.67
C ASN A 93 -7.13 -13.48 3.66
N PRO A 94 -8.41 -13.38 3.27
CA PRO A 94 -8.92 -13.07 1.94
C PRO A 94 -9.16 -11.57 1.71
N ILE A 95 -9.29 -11.17 0.44
CA ILE A 95 -9.63 -9.78 0.07
C ILE A 95 -11.00 -9.41 0.65
N ARG A 96 -11.05 -8.34 1.46
CA ARG A 96 -12.28 -7.75 1.99
C ARG A 96 -12.16 -6.23 2.02
N THR A 97 -13.28 -5.54 1.87
CA THR A 97 -13.37 -4.09 2.02
C THR A 97 -14.33 -3.74 3.15
N THR A 98 -13.97 -2.73 3.93
CA THR A 98 -14.82 -2.14 4.97
C THR A 98 -14.94 -0.65 4.73
N ASP A 99 -16.17 -0.19 4.54
CA ASP A 99 -16.50 1.22 4.35
C ASP A 99 -15.94 2.10 5.51
N VAL A 100 -15.26 3.19 5.15
CA VAL A 100 -14.74 4.21 6.06
C VAL A 100 -15.28 5.56 5.63
N GLN A 101 -16.21 6.11 6.42
CA GLN A 101 -16.80 7.42 6.16
C GLN A 101 -15.91 8.53 6.70
N LEU A 102 -15.27 9.29 5.82
CA LEU A 102 -14.34 10.34 6.19
C LEU A 102 -15.05 11.55 6.84
N PRO A 103 -14.38 12.31 7.75
CA PRO A 103 -14.94 13.50 8.38
C PRO A 103 -15.32 14.58 7.35
N ALA A 104 -16.52 15.15 7.48
CA ALA A 104 -17.07 16.08 6.48
C ALA A 104 -16.36 17.45 6.47
N GLY A 105 -15.72 17.81 7.59
CA GLY A 105 -14.96 19.06 7.73
C GLY A 105 -13.63 19.08 6.98
N GLY A 106 -13.15 17.93 6.49
CA GLY A 106 -11.91 17.80 5.73
C GLY A 106 -12.12 17.59 4.24
N THR A 107 -11.11 17.90 3.44
CA THR A 107 -11.05 17.53 2.02
C THR A 107 -9.64 17.08 1.68
N PHE A 108 -9.54 15.93 1.02
CA PHE A 108 -8.26 15.46 0.48
C PHE A 108 -7.97 16.18 -0.82
N VAL A 109 -6.79 16.82 -0.87
CA VAL A 109 -6.27 17.45 -2.09
C VAL A 109 -5.09 16.62 -2.59
N VAL A 110 -5.11 16.29 -3.87
CA VAL A 110 -4.02 15.57 -4.55
C VAL A 110 -3.19 16.57 -5.33
N ALA A 111 -1.91 16.67 -4.98
CA ALA A 111 -0.94 17.49 -5.71
C ALA A 111 0.09 16.60 -6.40
N HIS A 112 0.24 16.78 -7.72
CA HIS A 112 1.19 16.02 -8.55
C HIS A 112 2.57 16.68 -8.52
N SER A 113 3.62 15.90 -8.23
CA SER A 113 4.98 16.44 -8.12
C SER A 113 5.64 16.82 -9.45
N LEU A 114 5.05 16.42 -10.58
CA LEU A 114 5.59 16.53 -11.94
C LEU A 114 6.87 15.73 -12.19
N ALA A 115 7.35 14.96 -11.20
CA ALA A 115 8.43 14.02 -11.40
C ALA A 115 7.92 12.81 -12.18
N GLU A 116 8.67 12.40 -13.20
CA GLU A 116 8.39 11.16 -13.92
C GLU A 116 8.89 9.97 -13.10
N SER A 117 8.09 8.90 -13.07
CA SER A 117 8.56 7.61 -12.58
C SER A 117 8.25 6.47 -13.53
N LEU A 118 9.29 5.71 -13.84
CA LEU A 118 9.25 4.57 -14.73
C LEU A 118 9.28 3.26 -13.92
N LYS A 119 8.22 3.05 -13.13
CA LYS A 119 8.06 1.96 -12.14
C LYS A 119 8.50 0.58 -12.65
N ALA A 120 8.18 0.23 -13.90
CA ALA A 120 8.54 -1.06 -14.49
C ALA A 120 10.02 -1.15 -14.91
N ILE A 121 10.61 -0.05 -15.38
CA ILE A 121 11.99 0.00 -15.88
C ILE A 121 12.97 -0.01 -14.70
N THR A 122 12.69 0.75 -13.65
CA THR A 122 13.52 0.85 -12.44
C THR A 122 13.09 -0.14 -11.36
N ALA A 123 12.22 -1.10 -11.69
CA ALA A 123 11.61 -2.02 -10.73
C ALA A 123 12.68 -2.75 -9.90
N ALA A 124 13.74 -3.25 -10.55
CA ALA A 124 14.81 -4.02 -9.91
C ALA A 124 15.61 -3.21 -8.87
N SER A 125 15.77 -1.89 -9.04
CA SER A 125 16.48 -1.03 -8.09
C SER A 125 15.57 -0.37 -7.05
N ASN A 126 14.30 -0.17 -7.40
CA ASN A 126 13.32 0.57 -6.61
C ASN A 126 12.20 -0.34 -6.09
N TYR A 127 11.11 -0.50 -6.85
CA TYR A 127 9.89 -1.13 -6.36
C TYR A 127 10.08 -2.60 -5.94
N ASN A 128 10.59 -3.45 -6.84
CA ASN A 128 10.83 -4.86 -6.55
C ASN A 128 11.96 -5.04 -5.53
N ASN A 129 12.92 -4.12 -5.46
CA ASN A 129 13.95 -4.13 -4.42
C ASN A 129 13.31 -4.07 -3.02
N ARG A 130 12.36 -3.16 -2.82
CA ARG A 130 11.62 -3.07 -1.54
C ARG A 130 10.83 -4.34 -1.23
N VAL A 131 10.23 -4.97 -2.24
CA VAL A 131 9.51 -6.25 -2.09
C VAL A 131 10.46 -7.37 -1.64
N VAL A 132 11.63 -7.49 -2.29
CA VAL A 132 12.66 -8.47 -1.93
C VAL A 132 13.22 -8.19 -0.53
N GLU A 133 13.51 -6.93 -0.19
CA GLU A 133 13.95 -6.55 1.16
C GLU A 133 12.92 -6.97 2.21
N CYS A 134 11.63 -6.73 1.99
CA CYS A 134 10.56 -7.14 2.92
C CYS A 134 10.48 -8.67 3.05
N ARG A 135 10.55 -9.41 1.93
CA ARG A 135 10.50 -10.88 1.95
C ARG A 135 11.71 -11.49 2.66
N LEU A 136 12.92 -10.99 2.38
CA LEU A 136 14.13 -11.39 3.09
C LEU A 136 14.02 -11.08 4.58
N THR A 137 13.49 -9.91 4.94
CA THR A 137 13.30 -9.52 6.32
C THR A 137 12.36 -10.47 7.06
N ALA A 138 11.25 -10.84 6.44
CA ALA A 138 10.29 -11.78 7.03
C ALA A 138 10.94 -13.14 7.30
N ILE A 139 11.68 -13.70 6.34
CA ILE A 139 12.40 -14.97 6.50
C ILE A 139 13.44 -14.87 7.63
N VAL A 140 14.26 -13.81 7.65
CA VAL A 140 15.29 -13.63 8.68
C VAL A 140 14.65 -13.49 10.07
N LEU A 141 13.56 -12.71 10.20
CA LEU A 141 12.84 -12.59 11.47
C LEU A 141 12.26 -13.92 11.93
N ALA A 142 11.63 -14.69 11.03
CA ALA A 142 11.12 -16.02 11.35
C ALA A 142 12.19 -16.93 11.94
N ILE A 143 13.37 -16.97 11.32
CA ILE A 143 14.49 -17.79 11.76
C ILE A 143 14.99 -17.33 13.13
N LYS A 144 15.17 -16.01 13.32
CA LYS A 144 15.61 -15.43 14.59
C LYS A 144 14.61 -15.65 15.72
N LEU A 145 13.32 -15.77 15.39
CA LEU A 145 12.23 -16.05 16.33
C LEU A 145 12.00 -17.56 16.56
N GLY A 146 12.85 -18.43 15.99
CA GLY A 146 12.91 -19.86 16.31
C GLY A 146 12.37 -20.80 15.23
N MET A 147 11.99 -20.32 14.05
CA MET A 147 11.66 -21.19 12.92
C MET A 147 12.93 -21.79 12.31
N LYS A 148 12.85 -23.03 11.82
CA LYS A 148 13.95 -23.64 11.07
C LYS A 148 14.13 -22.93 9.72
N PRO A 149 15.36 -22.76 9.19
CA PRO A 149 15.58 -22.03 7.94
C PRO A 149 14.76 -22.53 6.75
N GLN A 150 14.73 -23.85 6.53
CA GLN A 150 13.95 -24.48 5.46
C GLN A 150 12.43 -24.26 5.59
N GLU A 151 11.93 -24.22 6.83
CA GLU A 151 10.52 -23.94 7.10
C GLU A 151 10.20 -22.46 6.84
N ALA A 152 11.07 -21.55 7.27
CA ALA A 152 10.90 -20.11 7.04
C ALA A 152 10.90 -19.79 5.54
N ILE A 153 11.85 -20.32 4.76
CA ILE A 153 11.94 -20.08 3.30
C ILE A 153 10.67 -20.58 2.58
N SER A 154 10.16 -21.74 2.96
CA SER A 154 9.00 -22.35 2.31
C SER A 154 7.68 -21.67 2.69
N LYS A 155 7.44 -21.40 3.98
CA LYS A 155 6.15 -20.92 4.48
C LYS A 155 6.01 -19.40 4.57
N VAL A 156 7.10 -18.66 4.79
CA VAL A 156 7.04 -17.20 5.00
C VAL A 156 7.20 -16.48 3.68
N LYS A 157 6.21 -15.64 3.34
CA LYS A 157 6.19 -14.83 2.12
C LYS A 157 6.18 -13.34 2.44
N THR A 158 5.50 -12.94 3.51
CA THR A 158 5.28 -11.54 3.88
C THR A 158 5.65 -11.29 5.34
N LEU A 159 5.80 -10.01 5.70
CA LEU A 159 6.00 -9.61 7.10
C LEU A 159 4.77 -9.89 7.97
N SER A 160 3.57 -9.98 7.39
CA SER A 160 2.36 -10.32 8.16
C SER A 160 2.40 -11.77 8.66
N ASP A 161 2.99 -12.70 7.89
CA ASP A 161 3.12 -14.12 8.29
C ASP A 161 3.92 -14.31 9.59
N VAL A 162 4.84 -13.38 9.88
CA VAL A 162 5.73 -13.42 11.05
C VAL A 162 5.35 -12.42 12.14
N GLU A 163 4.39 -11.53 11.87
CA GLU A 163 3.95 -10.51 12.81
C GLU A 163 3.49 -11.12 14.13
N GLY A 164 2.74 -12.22 14.08
CA GLY A 164 2.30 -12.94 15.28
C GLY A 164 3.45 -13.43 16.16
N LEU A 165 4.57 -13.86 15.55
CA LEU A 165 5.78 -14.24 16.28
C LEU A 165 6.48 -13.01 16.89
N CYS A 166 6.54 -11.91 16.14
CA CYS A 166 7.09 -10.65 16.63
C CYS A 166 6.31 -10.10 17.83
N VAL A 167 4.97 -10.12 17.76
CA VAL A 167 4.09 -9.70 18.87
C VAL A 167 4.25 -10.63 20.06
N ALA A 168 4.24 -11.95 19.86
CA ALA A 168 4.44 -12.90 20.95
C ALA A 168 5.78 -12.71 21.66
N PHE A 169 6.84 -12.43 20.91
CA PHE A 169 8.15 -12.06 21.47
C PHE A 169 8.11 -10.74 22.23
N ALA A 170 7.49 -9.70 21.65
CA ALA A 170 7.33 -8.40 22.30
C ALA A 170 6.58 -8.54 23.64
N CYS A 171 5.49 -9.33 23.68
CA CYS A 171 4.68 -9.51 24.89
C CYS A 171 5.45 -10.19 26.02
N LYS A 172 6.31 -11.16 25.71
CA LYS A 172 7.22 -11.78 26.69
C LYS A 172 8.21 -10.78 27.30
N ASN A 173 8.48 -9.67 26.61
CA ASN A 173 9.40 -8.61 27.01
C ASN A 173 8.67 -7.31 27.43
N GLY A 174 7.37 -7.38 27.74
CA GLY A 174 6.61 -6.24 28.26
C GLY A 174 6.17 -5.20 27.21
N SER A 175 6.21 -5.53 25.92
CA SER A 175 5.75 -4.67 24.82
C SER A 175 4.62 -5.34 24.02
N SER A 176 3.76 -4.57 23.37
CA SER A 176 2.80 -5.09 22.38
C SER A 176 3.18 -4.74 20.95
N ASP A 177 4.28 -4.02 20.76
CA ASP A 177 4.71 -3.51 19.46
C ASP A 177 5.65 -4.51 18.76
N PRO A 178 5.28 -5.05 17.57
CA PRO A 178 6.15 -5.96 16.82
C PRO A 178 7.49 -5.33 16.41
N VAL A 179 7.59 -4.00 16.34
CA VAL A 179 8.86 -3.29 16.10
C VAL A 179 9.88 -3.56 17.21
N PHE A 180 9.46 -4.01 18.39
CA PHE A 180 10.37 -4.47 19.44
C PHE A 180 11.25 -5.63 18.96
N ALA A 181 10.66 -6.64 18.31
CA ALA A 181 11.41 -7.77 17.74
C ALA A 181 12.36 -7.32 16.61
N VAL A 182 11.94 -6.33 15.81
CA VAL A 182 12.79 -5.74 14.75
C VAL A 182 14.05 -5.12 15.36
N LYS A 183 13.91 -4.37 16.45
CA LYS A 183 15.04 -3.71 17.13
C LYS A 183 16.00 -4.71 17.77
N GLU A 184 15.48 -5.81 18.30
CA GLU A 184 16.28 -6.83 18.96
C GLU A 184 17.05 -7.70 17.95
N PHE A 185 16.39 -8.14 16.88
CA PHE A 185 16.95 -9.18 16.00
C PHE A 185 17.60 -8.66 14.72
N LEU A 186 17.29 -7.43 14.29
CA LEU A 186 17.82 -6.86 13.05
C LEU A 186 18.73 -5.67 13.32
N ARG A 187 19.96 -5.72 12.83
CA ARG A 187 20.91 -4.60 12.88
C ARG A 187 20.44 -3.47 11.96
N LYS A 188 20.81 -2.23 12.29
CA LYS A 188 20.42 -1.05 11.50
C LYS A 188 21.21 -0.94 10.20
N GLU A 189 22.43 -1.48 10.18
CA GLU A 189 23.31 -1.46 9.02
C GLU A 189 22.78 -2.41 7.93
N PRO A 190 22.93 -2.04 6.64
CA PRO A 190 22.49 -2.91 5.56
C PRO A 190 23.14 -4.30 5.61
N TYR A 191 22.39 -5.30 5.18
CA TYR A 191 22.83 -6.68 5.03
C TYR A 191 23.39 -6.91 3.63
N THR A 192 24.50 -7.62 3.53
CA THR A 192 24.96 -8.17 2.25
C THR A 192 24.23 -9.48 1.94
N ALA A 193 24.28 -9.95 0.70
CA ALA A 193 23.75 -11.28 0.37
C ALA A 193 24.37 -12.37 1.27
N LEU A 194 25.69 -12.33 1.48
CA LEU A 194 26.40 -13.30 2.33
C LEU A 194 25.94 -13.29 3.79
N ASP A 195 25.62 -12.11 4.35
CA ASP A 195 25.07 -12.03 5.71
C ASP A 195 23.74 -12.80 5.83
N ILE A 196 22.88 -12.68 4.81
CA ILE A 196 21.56 -13.30 4.79
C ILE A 196 21.66 -14.80 4.47
N GLU A 197 22.50 -15.19 3.52
CA GLU A 197 22.77 -16.59 3.18
C GLU A 197 23.32 -17.36 4.38
N LYS A 198 24.14 -16.72 5.22
CA LYS A 198 24.62 -17.32 6.47
C LYS A 198 23.50 -17.59 7.48
N ILE A 199 22.46 -16.75 7.51
CA ILE A 199 21.31 -16.93 8.42
C ILE A 199 20.30 -17.94 7.85
N THR A 200 20.09 -17.89 6.54
CA THR A 200 19.11 -18.73 5.84
C THR A 200 19.64 -20.12 5.49
N GLU A 201 20.95 -20.33 5.59
CA GLU A 201 21.65 -21.57 5.22
C GLU A 201 21.38 -22.00 3.77
N GLU A 202 21.01 -21.05 2.91
CA GLU A 202 20.62 -21.27 1.53
C GLU A 202 21.03 -20.07 0.67
N LYS A 203 21.30 -20.30 -0.62
CA LYS A 203 21.63 -19.21 -1.54
C LYS A 203 20.41 -18.37 -1.87
N LEU A 204 20.57 -17.05 -1.96
CA LEU A 204 19.45 -16.16 -2.30
C LEU A 204 18.88 -16.48 -3.69
N THR A 205 19.74 -16.87 -4.62
CA THR A 205 19.33 -17.32 -5.96
C THR A 205 18.44 -18.56 -5.92
N SER A 206 18.67 -19.49 -4.99
CA SER A 206 17.80 -20.65 -4.76
C SER A 206 16.45 -20.22 -4.17
N ILE A 207 16.46 -19.33 -3.16
CA ILE A 207 15.24 -18.84 -2.49
C ILE A 207 14.29 -18.14 -3.47
N PHE A 208 14.84 -17.45 -4.46
CA PHE A 208 14.09 -16.68 -5.46
C PHE A 208 14.08 -17.30 -6.87
N ALA A 209 14.46 -18.58 -7.01
CA ALA A 209 14.62 -19.24 -8.31
C ALA A 209 13.37 -19.15 -9.22
N ASN A 210 12.18 -19.12 -8.62
CA ASN A 210 10.90 -19.09 -9.34
C ASN A 210 10.42 -17.67 -9.71
N SER A 211 11.23 -16.63 -9.49
CA SER A 211 10.86 -15.24 -9.76
C SER A 211 11.97 -14.50 -10.49
N SER A 212 11.84 -14.36 -11.81
CA SER A 212 12.78 -13.61 -12.65
C SER A 212 12.95 -12.17 -12.13
N SER A 213 11.85 -11.49 -11.81
CA SER A 213 11.87 -10.14 -11.26
C SER A 213 12.63 -10.03 -9.93
N SER A 214 12.62 -11.08 -9.11
CA SER A 214 13.41 -11.11 -7.88
C SER A 214 14.89 -11.39 -8.15
N LEU A 215 15.21 -12.24 -9.13
CA LEU A 215 16.59 -12.47 -9.56
C LEU A 215 17.23 -11.20 -10.15
N ASP A 216 16.46 -10.40 -10.90
CA ASP A 216 16.91 -9.09 -11.39
C ASP A 216 17.29 -8.15 -10.26
N VAL A 217 16.52 -8.16 -9.15
CA VAL A 217 16.87 -7.43 -7.93
C VAL A 217 18.18 -7.96 -7.35
N LEU A 218 18.36 -9.28 -7.22
CA LEU A 218 19.60 -9.84 -6.66
C LEU A 218 20.84 -9.46 -7.49
N ASN A 219 20.69 -9.32 -8.81
CA ASN A 219 21.76 -8.87 -9.71
C ASN A 219 22.07 -7.37 -9.56
N ALA A 220 21.05 -6.55 -9.29
CA ALA A 220 21.19 -5.09 -9.17
C ALA A 220 21.60 -4.64 -7.74
N ALA A 221 21.05 -5.29 -6.71
CA ALA A 221 21.16 -4.88 -5.32
C ALA A 221 22.43 -5.43 -4.66
N LYS A 222 23.22 -4.53 -4.07
CA LYS A 222 24.43 -4.90 -3.31
C LYS A 222 24.16 -5.12 -1.82
N GLN A 223 23.09 -4.48 -1.31
CA GLN A 223 22.78 -4.44 0.12
C GLN A 223 21.27 -4.35 0.33
N TYR A 224 20.80 -4.85 1.49
CA TYR A 224 19.39 -4.94 1.86
C TYR A 224 19.14 -4.33 3.25
N LYS A 225 18.20 -3.39 3.36
CA LYS A 225 17.90 -2.63 4.59
C LYS A 225 16.75 -3.25 5.40
N LEU A 226 17.01 -4.43 5.96
CA LEU A 226 15.97 -5.25 6.59
C LEU A 226 15.27 -4.54 7.76
N HIS A 227 16.04 -3.94 8.68
CA HIS A 227 15.50 -3.26 9.87
C HIS A 227 14.54 -2.12 9.48
N GLN A 228 14.96 -1.27 8.55
CA GLN A 228 14.19 -0.09 8.13
C GLN A 228 12.90 -0.51 7.45
N ARG A 229 12.94 -1.54 6.58
CA ARG A 229 11.74 -2.00 5.88
C ARG A 229 10.71 -2.60 6.84
N ALA A 230 11.12 -3.46 7.77
CA ALA A 230 10.19 -3.99 8.77
C ALA A 230 9.65 -2.92 9.73
N ALA A 231 10.50 -1.98 10.18
CA ALA A 231 10.05 -0.88 11.03
C ALA A 231 9.02 0.01 10.32
N HIS A 232 9.24 0.33 9.04
CA HIS A 232 8.26 1.03 8.23
C HIS A 232 6.95 0.25 8.14
N VAL A 233 7.04 -1.01 7.71
CA VAL A 233 5.89 -1.88 7.45
C VAL A 233 4.98 -2.01 8.68
N TYR A 234 5.53 -2.43 9.82
CA TYR A 234 4.71 -2.61 11.02
C TYR A 234 4.17 -1.28 11.57
N SER A 235 4.95 -0.20 11.50
CA SER A 235 4.46 1.11 11.97
C SER A 235 3.37 1.69 11.07
N GLU A 236 3.44 1.45 9.76
CA GLU A 236 2.42 1.89 8.80
C GLU A 236 1.13 1.08 8.96
N ALA A 237 1.22 -0.24 9.11
CA ALA A 237 0.06 -1.09 9.43
C ALA A 237 -0.67 -0.59 10.70
N LYS A 238 0.08 -0.20 11.74
CA LYS A 238 -0.48 0.42 12.95
C LYS A 238 -1.13 1.78 12.67
N ARG A 239 -0.52 2.63 11.83
CA ARG A 239 -1.08 3.94 11.45
C ARG A 239 -2.42 3.80 10.71
N VAL A 240 -2.57 2.77 9.87
CA VAL A 240 -3.82 2.49 9.16
C VAL A 240 -4.97 2.22 10.12
N HIS A 241 -4.78 1.32 11.08
CA HIS A 241 -5.80 1.03 12.09
C HIS A 241 -6.07 2.26 12.97
N ALA A 242 -5.01 2.98 13.38
CA ALA A 242 -5.17 4.23 14.13
C ALA A 242 -5.95 5.31 13.35
N PHE A 243 -5.79 5.37 12.03
CA PHE A 243 -6.55 6.26 11.15
C PHE A 243 -8.04 5.89 11.17
N LYS A 244 -8.35 4.61 10.91
CA LYS A 244 -9.74 4.09 10.94
C LYS A 244 -10.41 4.31 12.31
N ASP A 245 -9.69 4.04 13.38
CA ASP A 245 -10.18 4.22 14.76
C ASP A 245 -10.41 5.70 15.06
N THR A 246 -9.55 6.59 14.56
CA THR A 246 -9.72 8.04 14.71
C THR A 246 -10.96 8.53 13.98
N VAL A 247 -11.20 8.07 12.74
CA VAL A 247 -12.42 8.38 11.99
C VAL A 247 -13.67 7.96 12.78
N SER A 248 -13.64 6.76 13.36
CA SER A 248 -14.76 6.15 14.09
C SER A 248 -14.90 6.63 15.54
N SER A 249 -13.99 7.48 16.01
CA SER A 249 -13.97 7.95 17.41
C SER A 249 -15.05 9.01 17.70
N ASN A 250 -15.30 9.25 18.99
CA ASN A 250 -16.20 10.30 19.47
C ASN A 250 -15.51 11.68 19.64
N LEU A 251 -14.33 11.86 19.04
CA LEU A 251 -13.63 13.14 19.06
C LEU A 251 -14.40 14.22 18.29
N SER A 252 -14.11 15.49 18.58
CA SER A 252 -14.59 16.60 17.77
C SER A 252 -14.08 16.48 16.34
N GLU A 253 -14.81 17.01 15.36
CA GLU A 253 -14.35 17.00 13.95
C GLU A 253 -12.98 17.66 13.79
N GLU A 254 -12.71 18.72 14.54
CA GLU A 254 -11.41 19.40 14.54
C GLU A 254 -10.28 18.49 15.04
N ASP A 255 -10.49 17.81 16.17
CA ASP A 255 -9.50 16.90 16.74
C ASP A 255 -9.28 15.67 15.87
N LYS A 256 -10.35 15.14 15.23
CA LYS A 256 -10.23 14.10 14.21
C LYS A 256 -9.32 14.56 13.09
N LEU A 257 -9.62 15.69 12.45
CA LEU A 257 -8.84 16.19 11.32
C LEU A 257 -7.37 16.43 11.69
N LYS A 258 -7.10 16.99 12.87
CA LYS A 258 -5.75 17.19 13.37
C LYS A 258 -5.01 15.85 13.51
N LYS A 259 -5.61 14.89 14.20
CA LYS A 259 -5.00 13.57 14.44
C LYS A 259 -4.81 12.77 13.15
N LEU A 260 -5.74 12.85 12.21
CA LEU A 260 -5.60 12.24 10.88
C LEU A 260 -4.44 12.89 10.10
N GLY A 261 -4.30 14.22 10.17
CA GLY A 261 -3.17 14.94 9.58
C GLY A 261 -1.83 14.53 10.17
N ASP A 262 -1.75 14.40 11.50
CA ASP A 262 -0.53 13.94 12.18
C ASP A 262 -0.14 12.52 11.74
N LEU A 263 -1.11 11.60 11.65
CA LEU A 263 -0.88 10.24 11.14
C LEU A 263 -0.37 10.22 9.70
N MET A 264 -0.90 11.08 8.83
CA MET A 264 -0.44 11.21 7.44
C MET A 264 0.98 11.78 7.35
N ASN A 265 1.32 12.75 8.20
CA ASN A 265 2.67 13.31 8.28
C ASN A 265 3.68 12.26 8.75
N ASP A 266 3.33 11.47 9.78
CA ASP A 266 4.16 10.37 10.27
C ASP A 266 4.37 9.28 9.20
N SER A 267 3.32 8.96 8.44
CA SER A 267 3.41 8.05 7.29
C SER A 267 4.38 8.59 6.24
N HIS A 268 4.22 9.86 5.83
CA HIS A 268 5.10 10.49 4.85
C HIS A 268 6.57 10.52 5.31
N HIS A 269 6.80 10.86 6.58
CA HIS A 269 8.13 10.81 7.17
C HIS A 269 8.72 9.40 7.12
N SER A 270 7.94 8.38 7.50
CA SER A 270 8.35 6.97 7.45
C SER A 270 8.69 6.53 6.02
N CYS A 271 7.88 6.89 5.03
CA CYS A 271 8.13 6.66 3.61
C CYS A 271 9.47 7.28 3.16
N SER A 272 9.76 8.51 3.63
CA SER A 272 11.00 9.20 3.30
C SER A 272 12.23 8.56 3.96
N VAL A 273 12.20 8.31 5.26
CA VAL A 273 13.41 7.94 6.03
C VAL A 273 13.61 6.44 6.22
N LEU A 274 12.53 5.67 6.36
CA LEU A 274 12.59 4.23 6.58
C LEU A 274 12.37 3.44 5.30
N TYR A 275 11.44 3.86 4.45
CA TYR A 275 11.17 3.15 3.19
C TYR A 275 11.96 3.71 2.00
N GLU A 276 12.51 4.93 2.12
CA GLU A 276 13.32 5.60 1.10
C GLU A 276 12.63 5.59 -0.27
N CYS A 277 11.37 6.02 -0.25
CA CYS A 277 10.43 5.95 -1.37
C CYS A 277 9.81 7.32 -1.71
N SER A 278 10.33 8.39 -1.09
CA SER A 278 9.99 9.79 -1.35
C SER A 278 11.12 10.49 -2.12
N ILE A 279 10.76 11.52 -2.89
CA ILE A 279 11.70 12.36 -3.63
C ILE A 279 12.26 13.44 -2.70
N THR A 280 13.58 13.66 -2.69
CA THR A 280 14.18 14.90 -2.17
C THR A 280 14.61 15.78 -3.34
N SER A 281 14.41 17.09 -3.23
CA SER A 281 14.69 18.08 -4.28
C SER A 281 16.16 18.18 -4.72
N SER A 282 17.07 17.42 -4.12
CA SER A 282 18.52 17.43 -4.41
C SER A 282 19.12 16.05 -4.70
N ALA A 283 18.35 14.96 -4.63
CA ALA A 283 18.84 13.62 -4.95
C ALA A 283 18.25 13.10 -6.25
N ARG A 284 19.09 12.46 -7.08
CA ARG A 284 18.66 11.62 -8.20
C ARG A 284 17.49 10.73 -7.75
N VAL A 285 16.39 10.86 -8.50
CA VAL A 285 15.06 10.27 -8.35
C VAL A 285 15.02 8.99 -7.51
N HIS A 286 14.43 9.06 -6.31
CA HIS A 286 13.99 7.88 -5.56
C HIS A 286 12.46 7.86 -5.63
N GLU A 287 11.96 6.95 -6.45
CA GLU A 287 10.58 6.83 -6.91
C GLU A 287 9.74 5.99 -5.94
N ILE A 288 8.55 6.47 -5.57
CA ILE A 288 7.32 5.70 -5.25
C ILE A 288 6.20 6.67 -4.81
N LEU A 289 6.49 7.77 -4.12
CA LEU A 289 5.52 8.83 -3.80
C LEU A 289 5.61 10.01 -4.78
N ILE A 290 4.69 10.06 -5.73
CA ILE A 290 4.64 11.09 -6.79
C ILE A 290 3.44 12.03 -6.62
N SER A 291 2.50 11.64 -5.75
CA SER A 291 1.41 12.47 -5.28
C SER A 291 1.52 12.67 -3.77
N MET A 292 1.51 13.92 -3.33
CA MET A 292 1.23 14.24 -1.93
C MET A 292 -0.27 14.38 -1.75
N VAL A 293 -0.79 13.74 -0.72
CA VAL A 293 -2.18 13.86 -0.31
C VAL A 293 -2.17 14.59 1.03
N THR A 294 -2.88 15.70 1.12
CA THR A 294 -3.01 16.47 2.35
C THR A 294 -4.48 16.72 2.65
N ILE A 295 -4.84 16.68 3.93
CA ILE A 295 -6.16 17.10 4.40
C ILE A 295 -6.14 18.62 4.51
N ALA A 296 -6.89 19.28 3.63
CA ALA A 296 -7.19 20.69 3.74
C ALA A 296 -8.54 20.87 4.46
N ARG A 297 -8.64 21.88 5.33
CA ARG A 297 -9.94 22.29 5.89
C ARG A 297 -10.74 22.98 4.81
N LYS A 298 -12.04 22.69 4.72
CA LYS A 298 -12.93 23.52 3.90
C LYS A 298 -13.00 24.92 4.53
N PRO A 299 -12.74 26.00 3.79
CA PRO A 299 -13.12 27.33 4.25
C PRO A 299 -14.65 27.35 4.45
N GLY A 300 -15.11 27.98 5.53
CA GLY A 300 -16.52 27.97 5.94
C GLY A 300 -17.46 28.25 4.77
N HIS A 301 -18.21 27.23 4.36
CA HIS A 301 -19.19 27.36 3.29
C HIS A 301 -20.58 27.37 3.93
N THR A 302 -21.30 28.46 3.74
CA THR A 302 -22.74 28.55 3.98
C THR A 302 -23.45 27.45 3.19
N PRO A 303 -24.47 26.79 3.76
CA PRO A 303 -25.17 25.71 3.09
C PRO A 303 -25.83 26.21 1.80
N PRO A 304 -25.87 25.41 0.72
CA PRO A 304 -26.60 25.76 -0.48
C PRO A 304 -28.10 25.86 -0.18
N PRO A 305 -28.86 26.73 -0.86
CA PRO A 305 -30.30 26.83 -0.65
C PRO A 305 -30.96 25.48 -0.95
N THR A 306 -31.73 24.99 0.02
CA THR A 306 -32.54 23.79 -0.10
C THR A 306 -33.65 24.01 -1.12
N THR A 307 -33.88 22.96 -1.94
CA THR A 307 -34.97 22.77 -2.92
C THR A 307 -35.00 23.69 -4.15
N PRO A 308 -34.84 23.15 -5.38
CA PRO A 308 -35.33 23.81 -6.58
C PRO A 308 -36.88 23.76 -6.61
N PRO A 309 -37.56 24.82 -7.06
CA PRO A 309 -39.01 24.81 -7.20
C PRO A 309 -39.43 23.79 -8.28
N PRO A 310 -40.65 23.21 -8.17
CA PRO A 310 -41.11 22.19 -9.10
C PRO A 310 -41.22 22.74 -10.53
N ILE A 311 -40.58 22.03 -11.47
CA ILE A 311 -40.68 22.30 -12.90
C ILE A 311 -42.13 22.05 -13.33
N GLN A 312 -42.88 23.12 -13.60
CA GLN A 312 -44.16 23.02 -14.30
C GLN A 312 -43.90 22.73 -15.77
N SER A 313 -44.38 21.59 -16.24
CA SER A 313 -44.47 21.24 -17.65
C SER A 313 -45.35 22.25 -18.39
N LYS A 314 -44.77 23.00 -19.33
CA LYS A 314 -45.53 23.62 -20.42
C LYS A 314 -44.81 23.34 -21.74
N THR A 315 -45.23 22.23 -22.36
CA THR A 315 -45.26 22.04 -23.80
C THR A 315 -45.82 23.28 -24.50
N LYS A 316 -45.09 23.82 -25.48
CA LYS A 316 -45.61 24.23 -26.80
C LYS A 316 -44.46 24.65 -27.73
N PHE A 317 -44.25 23.83 -28.77
CA PHE A 317 -43.69 24.20 -30.08
C PHE A 317 -44.52 25.33 -30.72
N PRO A 318 -44.01 26.11 -31.69
CA PRO A 318 -43.03 25.78 -32.74
C PRO A 318 -41.62 26.34 -32.53
#